data_AF-A0A358L832-F1
#
_entry.id   AF-A0A358L832-F1
#
_cell.length_a   1.000
_cell.length_b   1.000
_cell.length_c   1.000
_cell.angle_alpha   90.00
_cell.angle_beta   90.00
_cell.angle_gamma   90.00
#
_symmetry.space_group_name_H-M   'P 1'
#
loop_
_entity.id
_entity.type
_entity.pdbx_description
1 polymer ?
#
loop_
_entity_poly.entity_id
_entity_poly.type
_entity_poly.pdbx_seq_one_letter_code
_entity_poly.pdbx_strand_id
1 'polypeptide(L)'
;MNVNPAAAVFRPITGMSNAHLQTILPRLIRRRIVLRPHWQRLTLPDSDFVDLAWSEDPARASHKPRVIIFHGLEGSVHSPYAHGLLQACQQRRSEERRVGK
;
A
#
# COMPACT_ATOMS: atom_id res chain seq x y z
N MET A 1 -20.54 3.53 -38.92
CA MET A 1 -19.68 4.28 -37.97
C MET A 1 -18.25 3.79 -38.18
N ASN A 2 -17.39 4.65 -38.72
CA ASN A 2 -16.03 4.28 -39.12
C ASN A 2 -15.10 4.47 -37.91
N VAL A 3 -14.67 3.39 -37.27
CA VAL A 3 -13.75 3.45 -36.12
C VAL A 3 -12.33 3.58 -36.69
N ASN A 4 -11.79 4.79 -36.71
CA ASN A 4 -10.44 5.06 -37.19
C ASN A 4 -9.43 4.47 -36.18
N PRO A 5 -8.65 3.43 -36.51
CA PRO A 5 -7.83 2.68 -35.55
C PRO A 5 -6.49 3.37 -35.29
N ALA A 6 -6.45 4.71 -35.33
CA ALA A 6 -5.30 5.49 -34.87
C ALA A 6 -5.22 5.40 -33.33
N ALA A 7 -5.00 4.18 -32.83
CA ALA A 7 -4.51 3.91 -31.50
C ALA A 7 -3.27 4.79 -31.33
N ALA A 8 -3.33 5.70 -30.36
CA ALA A 8 -2.22 6.60 -30.08
C ALA A 8 -0.94 5.78 -29.93
N VAL A 9 0.00 5.97 -30.86
CA VAL A 9 1.31 5.30 -30.81
C VAL A 9 1.96 5.71 -29.50
N PHE A 10 2.19 4.74 -28.62
CA PHE A 10 2.83 4.97 -27.33
C PHE A 10 4.20 5.63 -27.55
N ARG A 11 4.35 6.85 -27.05
CA ARG A 11 5.62 7.58 -27.07
C ARG A 11 6.21 7.57 -25.66
N PRO A 12 7.28 6.80 -25.41
CA PRO A 12 7.93 6.81 -24.11
C PRO A 12 8.56 8.18 -23.84
N ILE A 13 8.72 8.52 -22.56
CA ILE A 13 9.46 9.71 -22.13
C ILE A 13 10.90 9.59 -22.66
N THR A 14 11.49 10.72 -23.08
CA THR A 14 12.85 10.78 -23.62
C THR A 14 13.84 10.08 -22.68
N GLY A 15 14.52 9.04 -23.17
CA GLY A 15 15.44 8.21 -22.39
C GLY A 15 14.85 6.92 -21.80
N MET A 16 13.55 6.65 -21.94
CA MET A 16 12.89 5.41 -21.48
C MET A 16 12.38 4.54 -22.64
N SER A 17 13.08 4.48 -23.78
CA SER A 17 12.64 3.67 -24.93
C SER A 17 12.71 2.15 -24.69
N ASN A 18 13.43 1.70 -23.66
CA ASN A 18 13.56 0.28 -23.30
C ASN A 18 12.42 -0.15 -22.36
N ALA A 19 11.57 -1.06 -22.84
CA ALA A 19 10.41 -1.59 -22.10
C ALA A 19 10.78 -2.29 -20.78
N HIS A 20 11.95 -2.95 -20.71
CA HIS A 20 12.42 -3.58 -19.48
C HIS A 20 12.82 -2.55 -18.43
N LEU A 21 13.47 -1.46 -18.85
CA LEU A 21 13.85 -0.38 -17.93
C LEU A 21 12.59 0.30 -17.34
N GLN A 22 11.54 0.52 -18.14
CA GLN A 22 10.26 1.04 -17.65
C GLN A 22 9.65 0.18 -16.54
N THR A 23 9.87 -1.14 -16.60
CA THR A 23 9.32 -2.09 -15.61
C THR A 23 10.21 -2.23 -14.37
N ILE A 24 11.53 -2.18 -14.53
CA ILE A 24 12.49 -2.42 -13.43
C ILE A 24 12.74 -1.15 -12.61
N LEU A 25 12.85 0.01 -13.26
CA LEU A 25 13.21 1.27 -12.62
C LEU A 25 12.29 1.65 -11.44
N PRO A 26 10.96 1.46 -11.51
CA PRO A 26 10.06 1.74 -10.39
C PRO A 26 10.34 0.88 -9.15
N ARG A 27 10.89 -0.34 -9.32
CA ARG A 27 11.30 -1.17 -8.19
C ARG A 27 12.59 -0.68 -7.54
N LEU A 28 13.53 -0.15 -8.33
CA LEU A 28 14.83 0.32 -7.84
C LEU A 28 14.75 1.70 -7.15
N ILE A 29 13.94 2.62 -7.67
CA ILE A 29 13.86 4.00 -7.17
C ILE A 29 12.84 4.15 -6.02
N ARG A 30 12.02 3.12 -5.75
CA ARG A 30 10.94 3.23 -4.77
C ARG A 30 11.48 3.51 -3.37
N ARG A 31 11.08 4.65 -2.81
CA ARG A 31 11.39 4.98 -1.40
C ARG A 31 10.80 3.93 -0.48
N ARG A 32 11.67 3.34 0.35
CA ARG A 32 11.26 2.43 1.42
C ARG A 32 10.71 3.27 2.57
N ILE A 33 9.38 3.33 2.69
CA ILE A 33 8.73 3.89 3.87
C ILE A 33 9.05 2.94 5.03
N VAL A 34 9.72 3.45 6.07
CA VAL A 34 9.99 2.67 7.29
C VAL A 34 8.82 2.91 8.24
N LEU A 35 7.83 2.02 8.20
CA LEU A 35 6.84 1.96 9.26
C LEU A 35 7.48 1.28 10.47
N ARG A 36 7.24 1.83 11.66
CA ARG A 36 7.55 1.16 12.94
C ARG A 36 6.25 0.57 13.46
N PRO A 37 5.88 -0.67 13.08
CA PRO A 37 4.62 -1.24 13.52
C PRO A 37 4.65 -1.58 15.01
N HIS A 38 3.48 -1.49 15.64
CA HIS A 38 3.25 -2.12 16.94
C HIS A 38 2.85 -3.57 16.68
N TRP A 39 3.66 -4.52 17.14
CA TRP A 39 3.40 -5.94 16.96
C TRP A 39 2.48 -6.49 18.04
N GLN A 40 1.51 -7.31 17.64
CA GLN A 40 0.64 -8.05 18.54
C GLN A 40 0.43 -9.45 17.99
N ARG A 41 0.72 -10.47 18.80
CA ARG A 41 0.38 -11.85 18.48
C ARG A 41 -0.95 -12.23 19.13
N LEU A 42 -1.86 -12.78 18.34
CA LEU A 42 -3.09 -13.40 18.82
C LEU A 42 -2.90 -14.91 18.78
N THR A 43 -3.08 -15.58 19.91
CA THR A 43 -3.15 -17.04 19.98
C THR A 43 -4.60 -17.48 19.79
N LEU A 44 -4.83 -18.42 18.88
CA LEU A 44 -6.16 -18.91 18.55
C LEU A 44 -6.51 -20.15 19.40
N PRO A 45 -7.80 -20.48 19.58
CA PRO A 45 -8.23 -21.63 20.39
C PRO A 45 -7.76 -23.00 19.86
N ASP A 46 -7.40 -23.08 18.58
CA ASP A 46 -6.82 -24.25 17.92
C ASP A 46 -5.31 -24.38 18.12
N SER A 47 -4.72 -23.54 18.99
CA SER A 47 -3.28 -23.44 19.24
C SER A 47 -2.48 -22.87 18.06
N ASP A 48 -3.13 -22.29 17.06
CA ASP A 48 -2.47 -21.51 16.02
C ASP A 48 -2.27 -20.04 16.46
N PHE A 49 -1.65 -19.22 15.62
CA PHE A 49 -1.42 -17.81 15.90
C PHE A 49 -1.60 -16.90 14.68
N VAL A 50 -1.99 -15.66 14.95
CA VAL A 50 -2.03 -14.57 13.96
C VAL A 50 -1.19 -13.41 14.47
N ASP A 51 -0.19 -13.02 13.69
CA ASP A 51 0.62 -11.83 13.95
C ASP A 51 0.00 -10.61 13.28
N LEU A 52 -0.27 -9.58 14.09
CA LEU A 52 -0.79 -8.30 13.66
C LEU A 52 0.31 -7.24 13.77
N ALA A 53 0.43 -6.42 12.72
CA ALA A 53 1.31 -5.27 12.67
C ALA A 53 0.46 -3.99 12.57
N TRP A 54 0.32 -3.27 13.68
CA TRP A 54 -0.48 -2.05 13.75
C TRP A 54 0.32 -0.82 13.36
N SER A 55 -0.33 0.14 12.69
CA SER A 55 0.29 1.43 12.33
C SER A 55 0.41 2.42 13.49
N GLU A 56 -0.38 2.23 14.55
CA GLU A 56 -0.37 2.98 15.80
C GLU A 56 -0.79 2.04 16.94
N ASP A 57 -0.57 2.46 18.18
CA ASP A 57 -0.97 1.68 19.36
C ASP A 57 -2.49 1.39 19.35
N PRO A 58 -2.92 0.12 19.26
CA PRO A 58 -4.33 -0.24 19.16
C PRO A 58 -5.14 0.16 20.41
N ALA A 59 -4.52 0.25 21.60
CA ALA A 59 -5.20 0.66 22.82
C ALA A 59 -5.59 2.14 22.79
N ARG A 60 -4.77 2.99 22.15
CA ARG A 60 -5.01 4.43 21.99
C ARG A 60 -5.91 4.76 20.81
N ALA A 61 -6.18 3.78 19.95
CA ALA A 61 -6.85 3.94 18.67
C ALA A 61 -8.22 3.24 18.58
N SER A 62 -8.80 2.83 19.71
CA SER A 62 -10.06 2.06 19.74
C SER A 62 -11.22 2.73 19.00
N HIS A 63 -11.32 4.05 19.06
CA HIS A 63 -12.38 4.87 18.45
C HIS A 63 -12.17 5.18 16.96
N LYS A 64 -11.07 4.70 16.36
CA LYS A 64 -10.70 5.02 14.99
C LYS A 64 -11.17 3.93 14.02
N PRO A 65 -11.55 4.27 12.77
CA PRO A 65 -11.86 3.28 11.76
C PRO A 65 -10.64 2.39 11.51
N ARG A 66 -10.90 1.07 11.37
CA ARG A 66 -9.88 0.04 11.17
C ARG A 66 -9.90 -0.44 9.73
N VAL A 67 -8.71 -0.50 9.13
CA VAL A 67 -8.49 -1.12 7.81
C VAL A 67 -7.54 -2.28 8.01
N ILE A 68 -7.93 -3.45 7.54
CA ILE A 68 -7.11 -4.66 7.61
C ILE A 68 -6.59 -4.95 6.19
N ILE A 69 -5.29 -5.17 6.08
CA ILE A 69 -4.63 -5.53 4.83
C ILE A 69 -4.10 -6.94 5.00
N PHE A 70 -4.66 -7.87 4.24
CA PHE A 70 -4.14 -9.24 4.15
C PHE A 70 -3.07 -9.29 3.06
N HIS A 71 -1.95 -9.94 3.36
CA HIS A 71 -0.95 -10.26 2.36
C HIS A 71 -1.14 -11.69 1.86
N GLY A 72 -0.83 -11.92 0.58
CA GLY A 72 -0.72 -13.28 0.06
C GLY A 72 0.54 -13.99 0.58
N LEU A 73 0.73 -15.25 0.19
CA LEU A 73 1.84 -16.11 0.64
C LEU A 73 3.23 -15.55 0.32
N GLU A 74 3.37 -14.76 -0.76
CA GLU A 74 4.63 -14.13 -1.16
C GLU A 74 4.81 -12.71 -0.59
N GLY A 75 3.87 -12.26 0.25
CA GLY A 75 3.84 -10.92 0.80
C GLY A 75 4.29 -10.86 2.26
N SER A 76 4.51 -9.64 2.75
CA SER A 76 4.68 -9.35 4.17
C SER A 76 4.25 -7.92 4.47
N VAL A 77 4.26 -7.53 5.75
CA VAL A 77 4.04 -6.13 6.16
C VAL A 77 5.00 -5.13 5.47
N HIS A 78 6.17 -5.60 5.03
CA HIS A 78 7.19 -4.78 4.35
C HIS A 78 6.96 -4.66 2.84
N SER A 79 5.93 -5.31 2.30
CA SER A 79 5.67 -5.27 0.87
C SER A 79 5.30 -3.84 0.41
N PRO A 80 5.79 -3.38 -0.75
CA PRO A 80 5.59 -1.99 -1.20
C PRO A 80 4.12 -1.56 -1.34
N TYR A 81 3.20 -2.48 -1.62
CA TYR A 81 1.77 -2.16 -1.71
C TYR A 81 1.16 -1.85 -0.34
N ALA A 82 1.61 -2.54 0.73
CA ALA A 82 1.11 -2.34 2.08
C ALA A 82 1.42 -0.91 2.54
N HIS A 83 2.61 -0.40 2.23
CA HIS A 83 2.99 0.98 2.52
C HIS A 83 2.14 2.02 1.80
N GLY A 84 1.88 1.81 0.49
CA GLY A 84 1.06 2.73 -0.29
C GLY A 84 -0.38 2.81 0.23
N LEU A 85 -0.96 1.67 0.58
CA LEU A 85 -2.31 1.60 1.17
C LEU A 85 -2.36 2.26 2.56
N LEU A 86 -1.37 2.00 3.42
CA LEU A 86 -1.31 2.62 4.74
C LEU A 86 -1.18 4.14 4.65
N GLN A 87 -0.36 4.65 3.72
CA GLN A 87 -0.23 6.09 3.47
C GLN A 87 -1.55 6.71 2.98
N ALA A 88 -2.24 6.05 2.03
CA ALA A 88 -3.53 6.52 1.53
C ALA A 88 -4.60 6.56 2.64
N CYS A 89 -4.64 5.54 3.50
CA CYS A 89 -5.54 5.51 4.66
C CYS A 89 -5.25 6.65 5.65
N GLN A 90 -3.97 6.97 5.88
CA GLN A 90 -3.58 8.10 6.73
C GLN A 90 -4.00 9.45 6.13
N GLN A 91 -3.85 9.62 4.81
CA GLN A 91 -4.21 10.86 4.11
C GLN A 91 -5.72 11.11 4.12
N ARG A 92 -6.55 10.09 3.80
CA ARG A 92 -8.02 10.23 3.86
C ARG A 92 -8.53 10.63 5.23
N ARG A 93 -7.92 10.09 6.30
CA ARG A 93 -8.25 10.50 7.68
C ARG A 93 -7.99 12.00 7.91
N SER A 94 -6.89 12.54 7.36
CA SER A 94 -6.55 13.94 7.53
C SER A 94 -7.53 14.88 6.83
N GLU A 95 -8.10 14.44 5.71
CA GLU A 95 -9.14 15.16 4.97
C GLU A 95 -10.50 15.11 5.68
N GLU A 96 -10.94 13.94 6.15
CA GLU A 96 -12.19 13.80 6.92
C GLU A 96 -12.18 14.63 8.23
N ARG A 97 -11.03 14.68 8.93
CA ARG A 97 -10.85 15.54 10.10
C ARG A 97 -10.88 17.04 9.78
N ARG A 98 -10.59 17.42 8.54
CA ARG A 98 -10.56 18.83 8.10
C ARG A 98 -11.92 19.30 7.59
N VAL A 99 -12.77 18.38 7.11
CA VAL A 99 -14.14 18.66 6.65
C VAL A 99 -15.16 18.57 7.78
N GLY A 100 -14.90 17.76 8.82
CA GLY A 100 -15.75 17.65 10.01
C GLY A 100 -15.54 18.74 11.07
N LYS A 101 -14.92 19.87 10.72
CA LYS A 101 -14.73 21.05 11.58
C LYS A 101 -15.25 22.28 10.86
#